data_AF-A0A839CR64-F1
#
_entry.id   AF-A0A839CR64-F1
#
_cell.length_a   1.000
_cell.length_b   1.000
_cell.length_c   1.000
_cell.angle_alpha   90.00
_cell.angle_beta   90.00
_cell.angle_gamma   90.00
#
_symmetry.space_group_name_H-M   'P 1'
#
loop_
_entity.id
_entity.type
_entity.pdbx_description
1 polymer ?
#
loop_
_entity_poly.entity_id
_entity_poly.type
_entity_poly.pdbx_seq_one_letter_code
_entity_poly.pdbx_strand_id
1 'polypeptide(L)'
;MSFTVTKEVKELVSYPELGALCQLVTVSKEVTYSAKRLVSLSDAGAQVLFDVYVGDSVTPGEHYHMFSYSGAGNPLDEAERSLKESLEA
;
A
#
# COMPACT_ATOMS: atom_id res chain seq x y z
N MET A 1 -10.93 -3.75 5.64
CA MET A 1 -11.52 -3.50 4.31
C MET A 1 -10.35 -3.46 3.31
N SER A 2 -10.53 -2.95 2.09
CA SER A 2 -9.42 -2.60 1.20
C SER A 2 -9.83 -1.38 0.37
N PHE A 3 -8.88 -0.52 0.03
CA PHE A 3 -9.14 0.66 -0.78
C PHE A 3 -8.16 0.74 -1.95
N THR A 4 -8.62 1.30 -3.06
CA THR A 4 -7.84 1.43 -4.29
C THR A 4 -7.60 2.90 -4.57
N VAL A 5 -6.35 3.26 -4.89
CA VAL A 5 -5.95 4.59 -5.30
C VAL A 5 -5.21 4.53 -6.62
N THR A 6 -5.44 5.49 -7.50
CA THR A 6 -4.69 5.60 -8.75
C THR A 6 -3.41 6.38 -8.49
N LYS A 7 -2.24 5.77 -8.71
CA LYS A 7 -0.95 6.42 -8.49
C LYS A 7 -0.02 6.19 -9.67
N GLU A 8 0.79 7.20 -9.97
CA GLU A 8 1.92 7.06 -10.89
C GLU A 8 3.01 6.22 -10.24
N VAL A 9 3.30 5.07 -10.84
CA VAL A 9 4.34 4.14 -10.40
C VAL A 9 5.36 3.95 -11.50
N LYS A 10 6.60 3.65 -11.10
CA LYS A 10 7.67 3.30 -12.03
C LYS A 10 7.59 1.81 -12.33
N GLU A 11 7.18 1.48 -13.54
CA GLU A 11 7.10 0.09 -14.01
C GLU A 11 8.38 -0.26 -14.76
N LEU A 12 8.95 -1.41 -14.42
CA LEU A 12 10.06 -2.01 -15.15
C LEU A 12 9.57 -3.31 -15.75
N VAL A 13 9.37 -3.32 -17.08
CA VAL A 13 9.01 -4.53 -17.78
C VAL A 13 10.29 -5.34 -18.04
N SER A 14 10.29 -6.60 -17.56
CA SER A 14 11.41 -7.52 -17.73
C SER A 14 11.00 -8.71 -18.59
N TYR A 15 11.87 -9.07 -19.54
CA TYR A 15 11.72 -10.24 -20.42
C TYR A 15 12.85 -11.23 -20.10
N PRO A 16 12.72 -12.01 -19.01
CA PRO A 16 13.79 -12.89 -18.53
C PRO A 16 14.20 -13.94 -19.58
N GLU A 17 13.27 -14.41 -20.41
CA GLU A 17 13.56 -15.37 -21.49
C GLU A 17 14.47 -14.79 -22.59
N LEU A 18 14.49 -13.47 -22.75
CA LEU A 18 15.30 -12.76 -23.75
C LEU A 18 16.48 -12.01 -23.12
N GLY A 19 16.63 -12.06 -21.79
CA GLY A 19 17.64 -11.28 -21.06
C GLY A 19 17.48 -9.77 -21.20
N ALA A 20 16.29 -9.28 -21.56
CA ALA A 20 16.03 -7.88 -21.86
C ALA A 20 15.22 -7.20 -20.75
N LEU A 21 15.54 -5.93 -20.50
CA LEU A 21 14.77 -5.04 -19.63
C LEU A 21 14.33 -3.85 -20.47
N CYS A 22 13.04 -3.52 -20.41
CA CYS A 22 12.55 -2.31 -21.04
C CYS A 22 12.93 -1.08 -20.22
N GLN A 23 12.84 0.09 -20.84
CA GLN A 23 13.07 1.35 -20.17
C GLN A 23 12.06 1.53 -19.02
N LEU A 24 12.53 2.09 -17.91
CA LEU A 24 11.68 2.43 -16.77
C LEU A 24 10.67 3.49 -17.21
N VAL A 25 9.40 3.13 -17.21
CA VAL A 25 8.30 4.02 -17.61
C VAL A 25 7.45 4.36 -16.40
N THR A 26 7.00 5.61 -16.33
CA THR A 26 5.99 6.01 -15.36
C THR A 26 4.64 5.70 -15.94
N VAL A 27 3.86 4.88 -15.25
CA VAL A 27 2.51 4.50 -15.65
C VAL A 27 1.56 4.74 -14.50
N SER A 28 0.36 5.20 -14.81
CA SER A 28 -0.72 5.30 -13.84
C SER A 28 -1.31 3.92 -13.62
N LYS A 29 -1.21 3.39 -12.41
CA LYS A 29 -1.77 2.09 -12.02
C LYS A 29 -2.67 2.26 -10.81
N GLU A 30 -3.70 1.42 -10.76
CA GLU A 30 -4.51 1.26 -9.57
C GLU A 30 -3.71 0.47 -8.54
N VAL A 31 -3.57 1.05 -7.34
CA VAL A 31 -2.87 0.45 -6.22
C VAL A 31 -3.89 0.17 -5.13
N THR A 32 -4.10 -1.10 -4.83
CA THR A 32 -5.02 -1.54 -3.79
C THR A 32 -4.25 -1.83 -2.52
N TYR A 33 -4.61 -1.13 -1.45
CA TYR A 33 -4.07 -1.32 -0.11
C TYR A 33 -5.09 -2.08 0.73
N SER A 34 -4.64 -3.16 1.38
CA SER A 34 -5.47 -3.94 2.30
C SER A 34 -4.77 -4.09 3.63
N ALA A 35 -5.42 -3.67 4.72
CA ALA A 35 -4.88 -3.80 6.06
C ALA A 35 -4.82 -5.29 6.44
N LYS A 36 -3.60 -5.81 6.60
CA LYS A 36 -3.33 -7.21 6.90
C LYS A 36 -3.40 -7.48 8.40
N ARG A 37 -2.64 -6.71 9.19
CA ARG A 37 -2.60 -6.84 10.66
C ARG A 37 -1.98 -5.64 11.34
N LEU A 38 -2.38 -5.43 12.59
CA LEU A 38 -1.71 -4.51 13.50
C LEU A 38 -0.36 -5.11 13.93
N VAL A 39 0.71 -4.35 13.73
CA VAL A 39 2.10 -4.73 14.06
C VAL A 39 2.46 -4.23 15.44
N SER A 40 2.08 -3.00 15.76
CA SER A 40 2.37 -2.38 17.04
C SER A 40 1.25 -1.42 17.43
N LEU A 41 0.97 -1.33 18.73
CA LEU A 41 0.03 -0.39 19.31
C LEU A 41 0.63 0.12 20.61
N SER A 42 0.95 1.42 20.63
CA SER A 42 1.57 2.10 21.75
C SER A 42 0.92 3.47 21.96
N ASP A 43 1.24 4.12 23.09
CA ASP A 43 0.80 5.49 23.38
C ASP A 43 1.28 6.50 22.30
N ALA A 44 2.42 6.20 21.65
CA ALA A 44 2.97 6.96 20.54
C ALA A 44 2.22 6.78 19.19
N GLY A 45 1.30 5.81 19.09
CA GLY A 45 0.55 5.52 17.86
C GLY A 45 0.42 4.02 17.56
N ALA A 46 -0.33 3.73 16.50
CA ALA A 46 -0.56 2.39 15.97
C ALA A 46 0.19 2.21 14.65
N GLN A 47 0.74 1.02 14.45
CA GLN A 47 1.43 0.63 13.22
C GLN A 47 0.72 -0.58 12.62
N VAL A 48 0.26 -0.45 11.38
CA VAL A 48 -0.45 -1.50 10.66
C VAL A 48 0.34 -1.89 9.40
N LEU A 49 0.38 -3.19 9.15
CA LEU A 49 0.93 -3.77 7.92
C LEU A 49 -0.17 -3.88 6.89
N PHE A 50 0.10 -3.37 5.71
CA PHE A 50 -0.77 -3.40 4.54
C PHE A 50 -0.16 -4.28 3.46
N ASP A 51 -0.99 -5.12 2.84
CA ASP A 51 -0.69 -5.75 1.57
C ASP A 51 -1.04 -4.77 0.45
N VAL A 52 -0.09 -4.54 -0.46
CA VAL A 52 -0.18 -3.56 -1.55
C VAL A 52 -0.16 -4.27 -2.89
N TYR A 53 -1.26 -4.20 -3.61
CA TYR A 53 -1.43 -4.79 -4.93
C TYR A 53 -1.36 -3.68 -5.98
N VAL A 54 -0.42 -3.77 -6.91
CA VAL A 54 -0.26 -2.78 -8.00
C VAL A 54 -0.78 -3.39 -9.29
N GLY A 55 -1.88 -2.87 -9.82
CA GLY A 55 -2.57 -3.43 -10.99
C GLY A 55 -2.85 -4.92 -10.79
N ASP A 56 -2.45 -5.74 -11.75
CA ASP A 56 -2.59 -7.20 -11.74
C ASP A 56 -1.45 -7.94 -11.01
N SER A 57 -0.72 -7.26 -10.12
CA SER A 57 0.37 -7.90 -9.39
C SER A 57 -0.13 -9.10 -8.58
N VAL A 58 0.45 -10.27 -8.86
CA VAL A 58 0.17 -11.53 -8.15
C VAL A 58 0.78 -11.52 -6.74
N THR A 59 1.91 -10.83 -6.58
CA THR A 59 2.62 -10.74 -5.30
C THR A 59 2.34 -9.38 -4.67
N PRO A 60 1.67 -9.33 -3.50
CA PRO A 60 1.50 -8.08 -2.79
C PRO A 60 2.84 -7.60 -2.21
N GLY A 61 3.06 -6.28 -2.28
CA GLY A 61 4.07 -5.61 -1.49
C GLY A 61 3.64 -5.44 -0.04
N GLU A 62 4.60 -5.25 0.86
CA GLU A 62 4.33 -4.96 2.26
C GLU A 62 4.55 -3.47 2.54
N HIS A 63 3.55 -2.81 3.12
CA HIS A 63 3.64 -1.41 3.49
C HIS A 63 3.26 -1.20 4.94
N TYR A 64 4.16 -0.58 5.69
CA TYR A 64 3.94 -0.25 7.09
C TYR A 64 3.47 1.20 7.18
N HIS A 65 2.25 1.40 7.68
CA HIS A 65 1.72 2.74 7.96
C HIS A 65 1.62 2.96 9.46
N MET A 66 2.21 4.06 9.93
CA MET A 66 2.13 4.48 11.33
C MET A 66 1.19 5.68 11.42
N PHE A 67 0.20 5.58 12.29
CA PHE A 67 -0.82 6.61 12.48
C PHE A 67 -1.16 6.76 13.97
N SER A 68 -1.69 7.92 14.34
CA SER A 68 -2.18 8.16 15.70
C SER A 68 -3.56 7.54 15.84
N TYR A 69 -3.68 6.46 16.63
CA TYR A 69 -4.95 5.79 16.87
C TYR A 69 -5.75 6.54 17.94
N SER A 70 -6.98 6.93 17.60
CA SER A 70 -7.92 7.65 18.45
C SER A 70 -8.39 6.86 19.69
N GLY A 71 -8.17 5.54 19.73
CA GLY A 71 -8.72 4.69 20.80
C GLY A 71 -10.20 4.32 20.60
N ALA A 72 -10.81 4.70 19.48
CA ALA A 72 -12.21 4.47 19.18
C ALA A 72 -12.38 3.58 17.95
N GLY A 73 -12.96 2.38 18.12
CA GLY A 73 -13.24 1.45 17.02
C GLY A 73 -12.07 0.54 16.66
N ASN A 74 -12.04 -0.01 15.45
CA ASN A 74 -11.00 -0.95 15.03
C ASN A 74 -9.77 -0.19 14.47
N PRO A 75 -8.55 -0.43 15.00
CA PRO A 75 -7.35 0.25 14.53
C PRO A 75 -7.07 0.01 13.04
N LEU A 76 -7.50 -1.11 12.47
CA LEU A 76 -7.32 -1.38 11.04
C LEU A 76 -8.14 -0.40 10.17
N ASP A 77 -9.41 -0.17 10.53
CA ASP A 77 -10.29 0.74 9.79
C ASP A 77 -9.85 2.21 9.88
N GLU A 78 -9.23 2.59 10.99
CA GLU A 78 -8.65 3.92 11.17
C GLU A 78 -7.32 4.07 10.42
N ALA A 79 -6.49 3.03 10.40
CA ALA A 79 -5.28 2.97 9.61
C ALA A 79 -5.57 3.11 8.11
N GLU A 80 -6.59 2.40 7.61
CA GLU A 80 -7.03 2.46 6.22
C GLU A 80 -7.43 3.88 5.83
N ARG A 81 -8.22 4.55 6.67
CA ARG A 81 -8.63 5.95 6.45
C ARG A 81 -7.43 6.89 6.47
N SER A 82 -6.57 6.78 7.47
CA SER A 82 -5.37 7.62 7.59
C SER A 82 -4.43 7.45 6.40
N LEU A 83 -4.20 6.22 5.95
CA LEU A 83 -3.36 5.94 4.79
C LEU A 83 -4.00 6.49 3.51
N LYS A 84 -5.31 6.29 3.34
CA LYS A 84 -6.05 6.84 2.20
C LYS A 84 -5.96 8.37 2.14
N GLU A 85 -6.22 9.05 3.26
CA GLU A 85 -6.08 10.52 3.35
C GLU A 85 -4.66 10.98 3.07
N SER A 86 -3.65 10.26 3.57
CA SER A 86 -2.24 10.58 3.28
C SER A 86 -1.84 10.38 1.82
N LEU A 87 -2.60 9.59 1.05
CA LEU A 87 -2.35 9.33 -0.37
C LEU A 87 -3.15 10.27 -1.29
N GLU A 88 -4.27 10.81 -0.79
CA GLU A 88 -5.13 11.77 -1.50
C GLU A 88 -4.81 13.25 -1.17
N ALA A 89 -4.02 13.52 -0.13
CA ALA A 89 -3.55 14.86 0.27
C ALA A 89 -2.36 15.36 -0.56
#